data_AF-A0A7J6UCU2-F1
#
_entry.id   AF-A0A7J6UCU2-F1
#
_cell.length_a   1.000
_cell.length_b   1.000
_cell.length_c   1.000
_cell.angle_alpha   90.00
_cell.angle_beta   90.00
_cell.angle_gamma   90.00
#
_symmetry.space_group_name_H-M   'P 1'
#
loop_
_entity.id
_entity.type
_entity.pdbx_description
1 polymer ?
#
loop_
_entity_poly.entity_id
_entity_poly.type
_entity_poly.pdbx_seq_one_letter_code
_entity_poly.pdbx_strand_id
1 'polypeptide(L)'
;MSSSLLVVPSDITIIEEKNKIAKRRIRTLEKTGLALMFPIFHWRYSKLGKHDMYNILRRKFDPSASDPAIDVCRRRQESVRRRVIAQNGLVPGLLLGVSLPWWSLRRYNYQSKLIVLPFCAYLGAVCGRIAGHGLSWRWVETDRQRMLGNLPAKVYYRPKTAASPSAAAAATEEEEE
;
A
#
# COMPACT_ATOMS: atom_id res chain seq x y z
N MET A 1 -7.78 -32.52 -11.74
CA MET A 1 -8.76 -31.44 -11.51
C MET A 1 -8.00 -30.17 -11.14
N SER A 2 -8.16 -29.09 -11.90
CA SER A 2 -7.50 -27.81 -11.59
C SER A 2 -8.07 -27.28 -10.26
N SER A 3 -7.27 -27.27 -9.19
CA SER A 3 -7.70 -26.72 -7.90
C SER A 3 -8.02 -25.24 -8.11
N SER A 4 -9.30 -24.89 -8.13
CA SER A 4 -9.74 -23.49 -8.24
C SER A 4 -9.25 -22.71 -7.02
N LEU A 5 -8.28 -21.81 -7.22
CA LEU A 5 -7.81 -20.90 -6.18
C LEU A 5 -8.90 -19.89 -5.87
N LEU A 6 -9.44 -19.93 -4.65
CA LEU A 6 -10.49 -19.00 -4.21
C LEU A 6 -9.84 -17.71 -3.72
N VAL A 7 -10.36 -16.55 -4.13
CA VAL A 7 -9.91 -15.26 -3.61
C VAL A 7 -10.68 -14.95 -2.33
N VAL A 8 -9.96 -14.87 -1.22
CA VAL A 8 -10.54 -14.69 0.12
C VAL A 8 -9.93 -13.43 0.75
N PRO A 9 -10.66 -12.68 1.60
CA PRO A 9 -10.04 -11.62 2.41
C PRO A 9 -8.90 -12.17 3.27
N SER A 10 -7.85 -11.39 3.44
CA SER A 10 -6.76 -11.75 4.36
C SER A 10 -7.22 -11.69 5.82
N ASP A 11 -6.56 -12.45 6.71
CA ASP A 11 -6.90 -12.49 8.14
C ASP A 11 -6.93 -11.11 8.78
N ILE A 12 -5.99 -10.25 8.42
CA ILE A 12 -5.95 -8.85 8.89
C ILE A 12 -7.19 -8.08 8.43
N THR A 13 -7.69 -8.32 7.22
CA THR A 13 -8.90 -7.68 6.71
C THR A 13 -10.13 -8.18 7.46
N ILE A 14 -10.16 -9.45 7.85
CA ILE A 14 -11.22 -10.04 8.68
C ILE A 14 -11.21 -9.42 10.08
N ILE A 15 -10.04 -9.29 10.70
CA ILE A 15 -9.88 -8.64 12.02
C ILE A 15 -10.32 -7.18 11.96
N GLU A 16 -9.89 -6.43 10.93
CA GLU A 16 -10.31 -5.05 10.72
C GLU A 16 -11.83 -4.90 10.54
N GLU A 17 -12.47 -5.90 9.92
CA GLU A 17 -13.91 -5.90 9.68
C GLU A 17 -14.71 -6.24 10.94
N LYS A 18 -14.18 -7.11 11.82
CA LYS A 18 -14.78 -7.47 13.11
C LYS A 18 -14.67 -6.33 14.14
N ASN A 19 -13.54 -5.63 14.16
CA ASN A 19 -13.23 -4.62 15.17
C ASN A 19 -13.61 -3.18 14.76
N LYS A 20 -14.22 -2.97 13.58
CA LYS A 20 -14.68 -1.64 13.16
C LYS A 20 -15.94 -1.24 13.94
N ILE A 21 -15.97 -0.01 14.45
CA ILE A 21 -17.18 0.57 15.06
C ILE A 21 -18.01 1.28 14.00
N ALA A 22 -17.34 2.12 13.19
CA ALA A 22 -18.00 3.01 12.26
C ALA A 22 -17.13 3.34 11.06
N LYS A 23 -17.66 4.17 10.15
CA LYS A 23 -16.93 4.72 9.01
C LYS A 23 -16.40 6.12 9.35
N ARG A 24 -15.08 6.29 9.31
CA ARG A 24 -14.37 7.57 9.43
C ARG A 24 -14.43 8.37 8.13
N ARG A 25 -14.51 9.71 8.23
CA ARG A 25 -14.33 10.62 7.09
C ARG A 25 -12.85 10.73 6.72
N ILE A 26 -12.55 10.52 5.45
CA ILE A 26 -11.20 10.63 4.89
C ILE A 26 -10.80 12.11 4.79
N ARG A 27 -9.58 12.43 5.21
CA ARG A 27 -9.04 13.81 5.22
C ARG A 27 -8.71 14.27 3.79
N THR A 28 -8.66 15.58 3.55
CA THR A 28 -8.38 16.16 2.22
C THR A 28 -7.04 15.68 1.64
N LEU A 29 -5.97 15.68 2.45
CA LEU A 29 -4.66 15.16 2.04
C LEU A 29 -4.67 13.66 1.70
N GLU A 30 -5.50 12.88 2.40
CA GLU A 30 -5.66 11.45 2.11
C GLU A 30 -6.42 11.26 0.78
N LYS A 31 -7.40 12.13 0.48
CA LYS A 31 -8.12 12.11 -0.80
C LYS A 31 -7.21 12.47 -1.97
N THR A 32 -6.42 13.53 -1.88
CA THR A 32 -5.49 13.92 -2.96
C THR A 32 -4.41 12.86 -3.16
N GLY A 33 -3.91 12.27 -2.08
CA GLY A 33 -2.91 11.21 -2.14
C GLY A 33 -3.45 9.97 -2.84
N LEU A 34 -4.66 9.53 -2.48
CA LEU A 34 -5.32 8.40 -3.13
C LEU A 34 -5.67 8.70 -4.58
N ALA A 35 -6.06 9.94 -4.90
CA ALA A 35 -6.34 10.36 -6.27
C ALA A 35 -5.09 10.21 -7.14
N LEU A 36 -3.92 10.57 -6.62
CA LEU A 36 -2.63 10.44 -7.30
C LEU A 36 -2.12 9.01 -7.44
N MET A 37 -2.61 8.09 -6.63
CA MET A 37 -2.30 6.67 -6.80
C MET A 37 -3.11 6.15 -7.98
N PHE A 38 -2.41 5.81 -9.05
CA PHE A 38 -3.03 5.13 -10.19
C PHE A 38 -3.47 3.72 -9.78
N PRO A 39 -4.66 3.27 -10.21
CA PRO A 39 -5.10 1.90 -9.98
C PRO A 39 -4.22 0.96 -10.80
N ILE A 40 -3.29 0.27 -10.13
CA ILE A 40 -2.44 -0.73 -10.77
C ILE A 40 -3.30 -1.98 -11.00
N PHE A 41 -3.29 -2.51 -12.22
CA PHE A 41 -3.87 -3.81 -12.51
C PHE A 41 -2.98 -4.90 -11.90
N HIS A 42 -3.53 -5.70 -10.99
CA HIS A 42 -2.79 -6.75 -10.31
C HIS A 42 -3.22 -8.13 -10.83
N TRP A 43 -2.31 -8.88 -11.45
CA TRP A 43 -2.54 -10.29 -11.78
C TRP A 43 -2.48 -11.19 -10.53
N ARG A 44 -1.68 -10.80 -9.53
CA ARG A 44 -1.59 -11.46 -8.23
C ARG A 44 -1.92 -10.46 -7.12
N TYR A 45 -2.78 -10.85 -6.19
CA TYR A 45 -3.18 -10.04 -5.03
C TYR A 45 -2.09 -9.98 -3.94
N SER A 46 -0.85 -9.65 -4.30
CA SER A 46 0.26 -9.53 -3.34
C SER A 46 0.36 -8.15 -2.71
N LYS A 47 -0.29 -7.14 -3.28
CA LYS A 47 -0.17 -5.73 -2.87
C LYS A 47 -1.55 -5.10 -2.68
N LEU A 48 -1.58 -4.08 -1.84
CA LEU A 48 -2.76 -3.25 -1.61
C LEU A 48 -3.07 -2.37 -2.82
N GLY A 49 -4.29 -2.47 -3.33
CA GLY A 49 -4.83 -1.56 -4.35
C GLY A 49 -5.36 -0.26 -3.75
N LYS A 50 -5.60 0.74 -4.61
CA LYS A 50 -6.19 2.03 -4.24
C LYS A 50 -7.51 1.88 -3.48
N HIS A 51 -8.40 1.00 -3.96
CA HIS A 51 -9.70 0.76 -3.33
C HIS A 51 -9.56 0.11 -1.95
N ASP A 52 -8.63 -0.82 -1.79
CA ASP A 52 -8.37 -1.47 -0.51
C ASP A 52 -7.80 -0.45 0.51
N MET A 53 -6.86 0.39 0.09
CA MET A 53 -6.33 1.47 0.92
C MET A 53 -7.41 2.47 1.33
N TYR A 54 -8.31 2.83 0.41
CA TYR A 54 -9.47 3.67 0.69
C TYR A 54 -10.38 3.04 1.76
N ASN A 55 -10.66 1.74 1.65
CA ASN A 55 -11.49 1.01 2.61
C ASN A 55 -10.86 0.98 4.01
N ILE A 56 -9.55 0.70 4.10
CA ILE A 56 -8.80 0.71 5.37
C ILE A 56 -8.84 2.11 6.02
N LEU A 57 -8.61 3.16 5.25
CA LEU A 57 -8.60 4.53 5.77
C LEU A 57 -9.97 5.00 6.29
N ARG A 58 -11.06 4.45 5.73
CA ARG A 58 -12.43 4.76 6.14
C ARG A 58 -12.87 4.00 7.39
N ARG A 59 -12.11 3.04 7.93
CA ARG A 59 -12.51 2.34 9.17
C ARG A 59 -12.26 3.22 10.41
N LYS A 60 -13.16 3.17 11.39
CA LYS A 60 -13.03 3.79 12.71
C LYS A 60 -12.93 2.69 13.77
N PHE A 61 -11.85 2.71 14.53
CA PHE A 61 -11.59 1.82 15.65
C PHE A 61 -11.79 2.54 16.99
N ASP A 62 -12.01 1.78 18.06
CA ASP A 62 -12.13 2.33 19.41
C ASP A 62 -10.79 2.94 19.86
N PRO A 63 -10.73 4.21 20.30
CA PRO A 63 -9.54 4.76 20.94
C PRO A 63 -9.26 4.13 22.30
N SER A 64 -10.30 3.75 23.05
CA SER A 64 -10.23 3.39 24.47
C SER A 64 -10.01 1.89 24.73
N ALA A 65 -10.28 1.05 23.74
CA ALA A 65 -10.05 -0.39 23.87
C ALA A 65 -8.54 -0.71 23.84
N SER A 66 -8.08 -1.44 24.86
CA SER A 66 -6.68 -1.89 25.01
C SER A 66 -6.38 -3.24 24.34
N ASP A 67 -7.27 -3.73 23.47
CA ASP A 67 -7.09 -5.01 22.78
C ASP A 67 -5.91 -4.92 21.78
N PRO A 68 -4.90 -5.83 21.86
CA PRO A 68 -3.79 -5.85 20.91
C PRO A 68 -4.24 -5.94 19.44
N ALA A 69 -5.39 -6.56 19.14
CA ALA A 69 -5.89 -6.66 17.77
C ALA A 69 -6.28 -5.27 17.20
N ILE A 70 -6.84 -4.40 18.03
CA ILE A 70 -7.23 -3.03 17.65
C ILE A 70 -5.99 -2.18 17.42
N ASP A 71 -4.95 -2.35 18.25
CA ASP A 71 -3.69 -1.64 18.12
C ASP A 71 -2.97 -2.00 16.79
N VAL A 72 -2.99 -3.26 16.39
CA VAL A 72 -2.50 -3.71 15.08
C VAL A 72 -3.27 -3.03 13.93
N CYS A 73 -4.59 -2.98 13.99
CA CYS A 73 -5.43 -2.33 12.99
C CYS A 73 -5.15 -0.81 12.90
N ARG A 74 -4.96 -0.16 14.05
CA ARG A 74 -4.64 1.26 14.15
C ARG A 74 -3.28 1.56 13.52
N ARG A 75 -2.25 0.79 13.84
CA ARG A 75 -0.90 0.93 13.25
C ARG A 75 -0.92 0.72 11.73
N ARG A 76 -1.68 -0.26 11.25
CA ARG A 76 -1.86 -0.50 9.82
C ARG A 76 -2.55 0.69 9.14
N GLN A 77 -3.64 1.21 9.72
CA GLN A 77 -4.32 2.40 9.18
C GLN A 77 -3.40 3.63 9.15
N GLU A 78 -2.56 3.80 10.18
CA GLU A 78 -1.61 4.91 10.25
C GLU A 78 -0.49 4.78 9.20
N SER A 79 0.06 3.57 9.02
CA SER A 79 1.04 3.29 7.97
C SER A 79 0.50 3.59 6.57
N VAL A 80 -0.71 3.09 6.27
CA VAL A 80 -1.41 3.36 5.00
C VAL A 80 -1.66 4.86 4.83
N ARG A 81 -2.07 5.56 5.90
CA ARG A 81 -2.28 7.00 5.89
C ARG A 81 -0.99 7.76 5.56
N ARG A 82 0.13 7.46 6.23
CA ARG A 82 1.42 8.12 5.97
C ARG A 82 1.88 7.85 4.54
N ARG A 83 1.70 6.63 4.03
CA ARG A 83 1.99 6.27 2.63
C ARG A 83 1.19 7.09 1.63
N VAL A 84 -0.13 7.23 1.84
CA VAL A 84 -1.00 8.02 0.96
C VAL A 84 -0.64 9.49 1.01
N ILE A 85 -0.37 10.05 2.19
CA ILE A 85 0.02 11.46 2.34
C ILE A 85 1.39 11.72 1.68
N ALA A 86 2.35 10.79 1.81
CA ALA A 86 3.66 10.89 1.16
C ALA A 86 3.55 10.99 -0.37
N GLN A 87 2.56 10.33 -0.96
CA GLN A 87 2.32 10.35 -2.40
C GLN A 87 2.03 11.77 -2.92
N ASN A 88 1.44 12.65 -2.09
CA ASN A 88 1.21 14.05 -2.47
C ASN A 88 2.50 14.80 -2.79
N GLY A 89 3.65 14.39 -2.25
CA GLY A 89 4.94 15.03 -2.53
C GLY A 89 5.44 14.83 -3.96
N LEU A 90 4.92 13.84 -4.69
CA LEU A 90 5.35 13.55 -6.06
C LEU A 90 4.91 14.64 -7.04
N VAL A 91 3.69 15.19 -6.90
CA VAL A 91 3.19 16.28 -7.77
C VAL A 91 4.01 17.55 -7.68
N PRO A 92 4.20 18.18 -6.49
CA PRO A 92 4.96 19.41 -6.41
C PRO A 92 6.41 19.17 -6.83
N GLY A 93 6.99 18.01 -6.53
CA GLY A 93 8.33 17.65 -7.01
C GLY A 93 8.42 17.63 -8.53
N LEU A 94 7.50 16.94 -9.20
CA LEU A 94 7.45 16.89 -10.66
C LEU A 94 7.18 18.27 -11.28
N LEU A 95 6.21 19.01 -10.73
CA LEU A 95 5.87 20.35 -11.21
C LEU A 95 7.04 21.32 -11.08
N LEU A 96 7.75 21.31 -9.95
CA LEU A 96 8.97 22.11 -9.78
C LEU A 96 10.08 21.66 -10.73
N GLY A 97 10.27 20.34 -10.87
CA GLY A 97 11.25 19.75 -11.77
C GLY A 97 11.03 20.07 -13.25
N VAL A 98 9.77 20.33 -13.66
CA VAL A 98 9.44 20.74 -15.04
C VAL A 98 9.41 22.26 -15.19
N SER A 99 8.78 22.98 -14.25
CA SER A 99 8.57 24.42 -14.35
C SER A 99 9.87 25.22 -14.23
N LEU A 100 10.80 24.81 -13.35
CA LEU A 100 12.07 25.51 -13.17
C LEU A 100 12.94 25.47 -14.44
N PRO A 101 13.20 24.31 -15.07
CA PRO A 101 13.91 24.27 -16.36
C PRO A 101 13.12 24.93 -17.49
N TRP A 102 11.80 24.79 -17.52
CA TRP A 102 10.97 25.43 -18.55
C TRP A 102 11.12 26.96 -18.53
N TRP A 103 11.08 27.55 -17.33
CA TRP A 103 11.27 28.98 -17.15
C TRP A 103 12.72 29.42 -17.41
N SER A 104 13.69 28.65 -16.90
CA SER A 104 15.12 28.91 -17.10
C SER A 104 15.52 28.87 -18.58
N LEU A 105 15.04 27.87 -19.33
CA LEU A 105 15.37 27.65 -20.73
C LEU A 105 14.46 28.41 -21.70
N ARG A 106 13.65 29.38 -21.24
CA ARG A 106 12.65 30.05 -22.10
C ARG A 106 13.25 30.65 -23.38
N ARG A 107 14.50 31.14 -23.33
CA ARG A 107 15.24 31.74 -24.47
C ARG A 107 16.12 30.76 -25.26
N TYR A 108 16.17 29.48 -24.90
CA TYR A 108 16.98 28.45 -25.56
C TYR A 108 16.19 27.67 -26.61
N ASN A 109 16.92 27.05 -27.55
CA ASN A 109 16.38 26.18 -28.60
C ASN A 109 15.62 24.98 -28.02
N TYR A 110 14.63 24.49 -28.78
CA TYR A 110 13.76 23.39 -28.33
C TYR A 110 14.53 22.09 -28.05
N GLN A 111 15.62 21.83 -28.78
CA GLN A 111 16.46 20.64 -28.61
C GLN A 111 17.04 20.56 -27.21
N SER A 112 17.55 21.68 -26.67
CA SER A 112 18.08 21.75 -25.31
C SER A 112 16.98 21.52 -24.26
N LYS A 113 15.77 22.04 -24.50
CA LYS A 113 14.61 21.81 -23.60
C LYS A 113 14.25 20.33 -23.54
N LEU A 114 14.22 19.66 -24.69
CA LEU A 114 13.83 18.24 -24.79
C LEU A 114 14.83 17.32 -24.07
N ILE A 115 16.11 17.68 -24.07
CA ILE A 115 17.15 16.93 -23.35
C ILE A 115 17.05 17.18 -21.85
N VAL A 116 16.95 18.44 -21.40
CA VAL A 116 17.05 18.79 -19.97
C VAL A 116 15.78 18.47 -19.17
N LEU A 117 14.59 18.66 -19.77
CA LEU A 117 13.31 18.46 -19.09
C LEU A 117 13.13 17.07 -18.44
N PRO A 118 13.41 15.93 -19.11
CA PRO A 118 13.21 14.63 -18.47
C PRO A 118 14.12 14.42 -17.25
N PHE A 119 15.37 14.88 -17.28
CA PHE A 119 16.29 14.74 -16.14
C PHE A 119 15.86 15.60 -14.95
N CYS A 120 15.51 16.87 -15.20
CA CYS A 120 15.05 17.76 -14.14
C CYS A 120 13.68 17.34 -13.59
N ALA A 121 12.77 16.86 -14.44
CA ALA A 121 11.49 16.30 -14.01
C ALA A 121 11.69 15.07 -13.11
N TYR A 122 12.59 14.17 -13.48
CA TYR A 122 12.94 12.99 -12.68
C TYR A 122 13.56 13.39 -11.33
N LEU A 123 14.55 14.29 -11.34
CA LEU A 123 15.20 14.78 -10.13
C LEU A 123 14.19 15.48 -9.21
N GLY A 124 13.34 16.33 -9.77
CA GLY A 124 12.24 16.96 -9.06
C GLY A 124 11.29 15.95 -8.43
N ALA A 125 10.91 14.88 -9.15
CA ALA A 125 10.07 13.82 -8.60
C ALA A 125 10.75 13.06 -7.44
N VAL A 126 12.06 12.82 -7.51
CA VAL A 126 12.83 12.19 -6.42
C VAL A 126 12.87 13.10 -5.20
N CYS A 127 13.25 14.37 -5.37
CA CYS A 127 13.24 15.36 -4.29
C CYS A 127 11.85 15.52 -3.66
N GLY A 128 10.81 15.55 -4.49
CA GLY A 128 9.41 15.60 -4.04
C GLY A 128 8.99 14.38 -3.23
N ARG A 129 9.44 13.17 -3.61
CA ARG A 129 9.23 11.97 -2.78
C ARG A 129 9.91 12.11 -1.43
N ILE A 130 11.18 12.51 -1.39
CA ILE A 130 11.94 12.67 -0.14
C ILE A 130 11.23 13.68 0.78
N ALA A 131 10.84 14.83 0.24
CA ALA A 131 10.07 15.84 0.96
C ALA A 131 8.70 15.32 1.44
N GLY A 132 7.99 14.55 0.60
CA GLY A 132 6.72 13.91 0.97
C GLY A 132 6.88 12.87 2.09
N HIS A 133 7.98 12.11 2.09
CA HIS A 133 8.34 11.21 3.18
C HIS A 133 8.62 11.97 4.49
N GLY A 134 9.29 13.13 4.42
CA GLY A 134 9.47 14.03 5.56
C GLY A 134 8.14 14.58 6.10
N LEU A 135 7.29 15.13 5.22
CA LEU A 135 5.99 15.72 5.60
C LEU A 135 5.02 14.71 6.23
N SER A 136 5.02 13.47 5.73
CA SER A 136 4.20 12.38 6.29
C SER A 136 4.80 11.77 7.55
N TRP A 137 5.92 12.28 8.05
CA TRP A 137 6.68 11.75 9.18
C TRP A 137 7.02 10.26 9.01
N ARG A 138 7.26 9.84 7.76
CA ARG A 138 7.46 8.44 7.41
C ARG A 138 8.86 7.95 7.73
N TRP A 139 9.82 8.85 7.96
CA TRP A 139 11.18 8.50 8.38
C TRP A 139 11.25 7.85 9.77
N VAL A 140 10.33 8.21 10.67
CA VAL A 140 10.27 7.68 12.04
C VAL A 140 9.46 6.38 12.12
N GLU A 141 8.84 5.95 11.01
CA GLU A 141 8.05 4.72 10.97
C GLU A 141 8.97 3.48 11.00
N THR A 142 8.80 2.64 12.03
CA THR A 142 9.50 1.36 12.16
C THR A 142 9.16 0.43 11.00
N ASP A 143 10.12 -0.39 10.56
CA ASP A 143 9.90 -1.32 9.43
C ASP A 143 8.76 -2.31 9.68
N ARG A 144 8.56 -2.75 10.93
CA ARG A 144 7.40 -3.57 11.32
C ARG A 144 6.07 -2.89 10.95
N GLN A 145 5.94 -1.58 11.21
CA GLN A 145 4.72 -0.82 10.89
C GLN A 145 4.56 -0.65 9.37
N ARG A 146 5.65 -0.43 8.65
CA ARG A 146 5.65 -0.39 7.17
C ARG A 146 5.22 -1.72 6.56
N MET A 147 5.67 -2.85 7.12
CA MET A 147 5.27 -4.17 6.68
C MET A 147 3.77 -4.39 6.91
N LEU A 148 3.25 -4.02 8.08
CA LEU A 148 1.82 -4.06 8.40
C LEU A 148 0.97 -3.27 7.41
N GLY A 149 1.42 -2.08 7.01
CA GLY A 149 0.76 -1.24 6.01
C GLY A 149 0.87 -1.75 4.57
N ASN A 150 1.73 -2.73 4.29
CA ASN A 150 1.91 -3.33 2.97
C ASN A 150 1.23 -4.70 2.81
N LEU A 151 0.70 -5.27 3.90
CA LEU A 151 0.02 -6.57 3.90
C LEU A 151 -1.19 -6.55 2.95
N PRO A 152 -1.34 -7.55 2.06
CA PRO A 152 -2.42 -7.59 1.09
C PRO A 152 -3.79 -7.69 1.76
N ALA A 153 -4.82 -7.14 1.11
CA ALA A 153 -6.20 -7.24 1.59
C ALA A 153 -6.88 -8.56 1.20
N LYS A 154 -6.36 -9.24 0.18
CA LYS A 154 -6.91 -10.48 -0.39
C LYS A 154 -5.79 -11.48 -0.60
N VAL A 155 -6.08 -12.76 -0.38
CA VAL A 155 -5.13 -13.86 -0.54
C VAL A 155 -5.83 -14.99 -1.29
N TYR A 156 -5.05 -15.76 -2.06
CA TYR A 156 -5.54 -16.99 -2.65
C TYR A 156 -5.60 -18.08 -1.59
N TYR A 157 -6.80 -18.52 -1.24
CA TYR A 157 -7.00 -19.67 -0.38
C TYR A 157 -6.93 -20.93 -1.23
N ARG A 158 -5.99 -21.81 -0.87
CA ARG A 158 -5.96 -23.17 -1.39
C ARG A 158 -6.66 -24.04 -0.35
N PRO A 159 -7.87 -24.58 -0.65
CA PRO A 159 -8.46 -25.55 0.25
C PRO A 159 -7.48 -26.70 0.39
N LYS A 160 -7.22 -27.12 1.63
CA LYS A 160 -6.54 -28.39 1.90
C LYS A 160 -7.54 -29.45 1.46
N THR A 161 -7.53 -29.79 0.17
CA THR A 161 -8.22 -30.97 -0.34
C THR A 161 -7.83 -32.09 0.60
N ALA A 162 -8.82 -32.72 1.24
CA ALA A 162 -8.62 -33.80 2.20
C ALA A 162 -7.50 -34.70 1.69
N ALA A 163 -6.53 -34.96 2.56
CA ALA A 163 -5.28 -35.66 2.32
C ALA A 163 -5.27 -36.41 0.97
N SER A 164 -4.39 -35.99 0.06
CA SER A 164 -3.93 -36.90 -0.97
C SER A 164 -3.59 -38.24 -0.28
N PRO A 165 -4.18 -39.37 -0.68
CA PRO A 165 -3.99 -40.65 0.00
C PRO A 165 -2.51 -41.06 0.09
N SER A 166 -1.62 -40.44 -0.71
CA SER A 166 -0.16 -40.60 -0.62
C SER A 166 0.48 -40.08 0.68
N ALA A 167 -0.11 -39.12 1.40
CA ALA A 167 0.41 -38.67 2.69
C ALA A 167 -0.15 -39.48 3.88
N ALA A 168 -1.29 -40.15 3.69
CA ALA A 168 -1.83 -41.09 4.67
C ALA A 168 -1.10 -42.44 4.61
N ALA A 169 -0.65 -42.88 3.42
CA ALA A 169 0.16 -44.08 3.26
C ALA A 169 1.54 -43.97 3.94
N ALA A 170 2.17 -42.79 3.90
CA ALA A 170 3.46 -42.56 4.55
C ALA A 170 3.38 -42.52 6.09
N ALA A 171 2.21 -42.25 6.68
CA ALA A 171 2.03 -42.26 8.13
C ALA A 171 1.78 -43.67 8.68
N THR A 172 1.34 -44.62 7.85
CA THR A 172 1.17 -46.03 8.23
C THR A 172 2.46 -46.84 8.11
N GLU A 173 3.48 -46.36 7.40
CA GLU A 173 4.78 -47.07 7.28
C GLU A 173 5.77 -46.68 8.39
N GLU A 174 5.59 -45.55 9.09
CA GLU A 174 6.45 -45.14 10.22
C GLU A 174 6.00 -45.68 11.59
N GLU A 175 4.85 -46.38 11.69
CA GLU A 175 4.41 -47.05 12.92
C GLU A 175 4.73 -48.56 12.96
N GLU A 176 5.36 -49.12 11.91
CA GLU A 176 5.75 -50.55 11.82
C GLU A 176 7.27 -50.83 11.87
N GLU A 177 8.12 -49.84 12.16
CA GLU A 177 9.56 -50.05 12.48
C GLU A 177 9.91 -49.77 13.96
#